data_AF-A0A9P3BK15-F1
#
_entry.id   AF-A0A9P3BK15-F1
#
_cell.length_a   1.000
_cell.length_b   1.000
_cell.length_c   1.000
_cell.angle_alpha   90.00
_cell.angle_beta   90.00
_cell.angle_gamma   90.00
#
_symmetry.space_group_name_H-M   'P 1'
#
loop_
_entity.id
_entity.type
_entity.pdbx_description
1 polymer ?
#
loop_
_entity_poly.entity_id
_entity_poly.type
_entity_poly.pdbx_seq_one_letter_code
_entity_poly.pdbx_strand_id
1 'polypeptide(L)'
;MPAHPWQTESFTNLAPWYSVGEAMHQGAVQAYLTALFTYFQAIVASEQDSGILHHSVEDWPIIFSSIVMPEDQLHSLLRNAPASLSHLAVVQLPHQSTDIAYLGLPDGACVISANKCVGFGATGTQEELQVGISPEAYPVTLLAPPLKDRQVLICQGVEAMVTTKGHGRWASLDEILHGRPRPSSADWRNRVMLFMDALELDLVDSTHPHGGENIPDLMPGYLHRELVKAYTAFSSHCYRNIQKRYSFVTTGLWGCGAFGGNKRVKAMIQWYAASMANVPELRYVLGGAEQKEFGDELKRFVGWVAEHTGRELEPRKLFDVLVRLGTDIQNGESAVPKPDEIFEYVLKSL
;
A
#
# COMPACT_ATOMS: atom_id res chain seq x y z
N MET A 1 -16.79 17.31 21.14
CA MET A 1 -16.33 17.26 19.73
C MET A 1 -17.46 16.74 18.87
N PRO A 2 -17.57 17.14 17.59
CA PRO A 2 -18.57 16.57 16.70
C PRO A 2 -18.42 15.04 16.63
N ALA A 3 -19.54 14.34 16.45
CA ALA A 3 -19.53 12.89 16.26
C ALA A 3 -18.70 12.53 15.01
N HIS A 4 -18.13 11.32 15.00
CA HIS A 4 -17.46 10.80 13.81
C HIS A 4 -18.47 10.85 12.62
N PRO A 5 -18.10 11.42 11.46
CA PRO A 5 -19.03 11.56 10.33
C PRO A 5 -19.45 10.20 9.76
N TRP A 6 -18.69 9.16 10.08
CA TRP A 6 -18.89 7.77 9.65
C TRP A 6 -19.13 6.85 10.86
N GLN A 7 -19.91 5.78 10.68
CA GLN A 7 -20.09 4.74 11.71
C GLN A 7 -18.84 3.85 11.77
N THR A 8 -17.82 4.28 12.50
CA THR A 8 -16.53 3.58 12.62
C THR A 8 -15.97 3.64 14.03
N GLU A 9 -15.05 2.74 14.33
CA GLU A 9 -14.26 2.76 15.57
C GLU A 9 -12.97 3.60 15.43
N SER A 10 -12.72 4.16 14.24
CA SER A 10 -11.55 5.01 13.98
C SER A 10 -11.66 6.36 14.69
N PHE A 11 -10.52 6.94 15.03
CA PHE A 11 -10.46 8.25 15.69
C PHE A 11 -10.57 9.39 14.67
N THR A 12 -11.41 10.40 14.95
CA THR A 12 -11.46 11.67 14.19
C THR A 12 -10.41 12.69 14.61
N ASN A 13 -9.64 12.40 15.66
CA ASN A 13 -8.74 13.35 16.28
C ASN A 13 -7.47 12.63 16.75
N LEU A 14 -6.48 13.42 17.17
CA LEU A 14 -5.15 12.93 17.51
C LEU A 14 -5.04 12.35 18.93
N ALA A 15 -6.14 12.12 19.65
CA ALA A 15 -6.14 11.54 21.01
C ALA A 15 -5.29 10.27 21.16
N PRO A 16 -5.21 9.35 20.16
CA PRO A 16 -4.32 8.19 20.27
C PRO A 16 -2.85 8.54 20.51
N TRP A 17 -2.40 9.75 20.18
CA TRP A 17 -1.00 10.18 20.32
C TRP A 17 -0.67 10.82 21.67
N TYR A 18 -1.68 11.20 22.45
CA TYR A 18 -1.48 11.87 23.75
C TYR A 18 -2.33 11.31 24.88
N SER A 19 -3.14 10.29 24.61
CA SER A 19 -3.84 9.52 25.64
C SER A 19 -2.96 8.34 26.04
N VAL A 20 -2.76 8.14 27.34
CA VAL A 20 -1.99 6.99 27.85
C VAL A 20 -2.76 5.71 27.51
N GLY A 21 -2.20 4.89 26.61
CA GLY A 21 -2.75 3.59 26.22
C GLY A 21 -1.66 2.52 26.19
N GLU A 22 -2.01 1.28 26.52
CA GLU A 22 -1.06 0.16 26.65
C GLU A 22 -0.37 -0.23 25.32
N ALA A 23 -1.00 0.05 24.18
CA ALA A 23 -0.50 -0.30 22.85
C ALA A 23 0.35 0.82 22.17
N MET A 24 0.59 1.94 22.85
CA MET A 24 1.29 3.08 22.25
C MET A 24 2.80 2.81 22.05
N HIS A 25 3.32 3.11 20.86
CA HIS A 25 4.74 3.04 20.57
C HIS A 25 5.35 4.45 20.53
N GLN A 26 6.10 4.77 21.58
CA GLN A 26 6.60 6.13 21.84
C GLN A 26 7.45 6.70 20.70
N GLY A 27 8.32 5.88 20.08
CA GLY A 27 9.17 6.35 18.99
C GLY A 27 8.38 6.77 17.74
N ALA A 28 7.30 6.06 17.41
CA ALA A 28 6.39 6.40 16.33
C ALA A 28 5.64 7.70 16.64
N VAL A 29 5.02 7.77 17.82
CA VAL A 29 4.26 8.95 18.29
C VAL A 29 5.14 10.20 18.38
N GLN A 30 6.39 10.06 18.85
CA GLN A 30 7.36 11.15 18.86
C GLN A 30 7.57 11.71 17.44
N ALA A 31 7.68 10.85 16.42
CA ALA A 31 7.82 11.30 15.04
C ALA A 31 6.56 12.02 14.55
N TYR A 32 5.37 11.52 14.88
CA TYR A 32 4.09 12.13 14.48
C TYR A 32 3.91 13.52 15.08
N LEU A 33 4.17 13.66 16.38
CA LEU A 33 4.11 14.96 17.07
C LEU A 33 5.18 15.92 16.54
N THR A 34 6.39 15.42 16.27
CA THR A 34 7.46 16.24 15.64
C THR A 34 7.02 16.74 14.26
N ALA A 35 6.41 15.89 13.43
CA ALA A 35 5.88 16.28 12.13
C ALA A 35 4.80 17.36 12.26
N LEU A 36 3.84 17.17 13.18
CA LEU A 36 2.76 18.11 13.42
C LEU A 36 3.26 19.49 13.87
N PHE A 37 4.17 19.53 14.85
CA PHE A 37 4.71 20.80 15.33
C PHE A 37 5.61 21.46 14.29
N THR A 38 6.38 20.68 13.55
CA THR A 38 7.17 21.19 12.42
C THR A 38 6.27 21.83 11.37
N TYR A 39 5.15 21.20 11.02
CA TYR A 39 4.17 21.76 10.08
C TYR A 39 3.59 23.09 10.56
N PHE A 40 3.16 23.18 11.82
CA PHE A 40 2.63 24.46 12.33
C PHE A 40 3.70 25.55 12.44
N GLN A 41 4.94 25.21 12.82
CA GLN A 41 6.06 26.16 12.78
C GLN A 41 6.31 26.65 11.36
N ALA A 42 6.28 25.72 10.40
CA ALA A 42 6.43 26.00 8.99
C ALA A 42 5.30 26.87 8.45
N ILE A 43 4.06 26.74 8.94
CA ILE A 43 2.96 27.66 8.62
C ILE A 43 3.24 29.06 9.19
N VAL A 44 3.60 29.18 10.46
CA VAL A 44 3.77 30.48 11.13
C VAL A 44 4.96 31.26 10.57
N ALA A 45 6.11 30.62 10.36
CA ALA A 45 7.33 31.25 9.82
C ALA A 45 7.09 31.87 8.43
N SER A 46 6.06 31.38 7.76
CA SER A 46 5.79 31.60 6.37
C SER A 46 4.78 32.75 6.19
N GLU A 47 4.02 33.12 7.24
CA GLU A 47 3.19 34.35 7.26
C GLU A 47 3.99 35.66 7.17
N GLN A 48 5.30 35.65 7.45
CA GLN A 48 6.16 36.84 7.37
C GLN A 48 6.78 37.07 5.97
N ASP A 49 6.81 36.06 5.09
CA ASP A 49 7.61 36.10 3.86
C ASP A 49 7.03 35.24 2.71
N SER A 50 5.70 35.13 2.60
CA SER A 50 4.95 34.24 1.67
C SER A 50 5.02 32.75 2.01
N GLY A 51 4.02 32.33 2.76
CA GLY A 51 4.08 31.09 3.48
C GLY A 51 3.77 29.77 2.78
N ILE A 52 3.89 28.64 3.49
CA ILE A 52 3.35 27.33 3.05
C ILE A 52 1.84 27.46 2.78
N LEU A 53 1.13 28.35 3.51
CA LEU A 53 -0.27 28.72 3.25
C LEU A 53 -0.47 29.92 2.31
N HIS A 54 0.60 30.50 1.74
CA HIS A 54 0.55 31.57 0.72
C HIS A 54 0.83 31.02 -0.70
N HIS A 55 0.72 29.71 -0.89
CA HIS A 55 0.39 29.20 -2.21
C HIS A 55 -1.12 29.29 -2.35
N SER A 56 -1.61 29.99 -3.39
CA SER A 56 -3.03 29.90 -3.75
C SER A 56 -3.39 28.41 -3.83
N VAL A 57 -4.62 28.02 -3.51
CA VAL A 57 -5.10 26.64 -3.80
C VAL A 57 -4.89 26.30 -5.29
N GLU A 58 -4.79 27.33 -6.13
CA GLU A 58 -4.44 27.25 -7.55
C GLU A 58 -2.97 26.84 -7.80
N ASP A 59 -2.04 27.13 -6.89
CA ASP A 59 -0.59 26.88 -7.04
C ASP A 59 -0.14 25.52 -6.47
N TRP A 60 -0.76 25.06 -5.38
CA TRP A 60 -0.47 23.77 -4.75
C TRP A 60 -1.73 23.20 -4.07
N PRO A 61 -2.64 22.58 -4.84
CA PRO A 61 -3.79 21.93 -4.27
C PRO A 61 -3.40 20.58 -3.61
N ILE A 62 -3.90 20.34 -2.40
CA ILE A 62 -3.94 19.01 -1.81
C ILE A 62 -5.25 18.35 -2.26
N ILE A 63 -5.14 17.24 -3.01
CA ILE A 63 -6.28 16.62 -3.68
C ILE A 63 -6.59 15.26 -3.05
N PHE A 64 -7.82 15.11 -2.57
CA PHE A 64 -8.38 13.85 -2.13
C PHE A 64 -9.38 13.36 -3.18
N SER A 65 -9.15 12.18 -3.74
CA SER A 65 -10.03 11.58 -4.75
C SER A 65 -10.48 10.20 -4.30
N SER A 66 -11.79 9.98 -4.25
CA SER A 66 -12.35 8.65 -4.08
C SER A 66 -12.64 8.05 -5.44
N ILE A 67 -12.04 6.90 -5.73
CA ILE A 67 -12.18 6.20 -7.01
C ILE A 67 -12.86 4.88 -6.74
N VAL A 68 -13.89 4.57 -7.54
CA VAL A 68 -14.64 3.32 -7.48
C VAL A 68 -14.54 2.65 -8.84
N MET A 69 -14.12 1.39 -8.87
CA MET A 69 -14.15 0.57 -10.09
C MET A 69 -15.60 0.34 -10.50
N PRO A 70 -16.05 0.77 -11.71
CA PRO A 70 -17.39 0.48 -12.20
C PRO A 70 -17.64 -1.02 -12.39
N GLU A 71 -18.89 -1.46 -12.26
CA GLU A 71 -19.24 -2.90 -12.26
C GLU A 71 -19.21 -3.52 -13.65
N ASP A 72 -19.59 -2.73 -14.65
CA ASP A 72 -19.46 -3.05 -16.08
C ASP A 72 -17.99 -3.26 -16.50
N GLN A 73 -17.06 -2.53 -15.88
CA GLN A 73 -15.63 -2.69 -16.15
C GLN A 73 -15.01 -3.92 -15.47
N LEU A 74 -15.60 -4.39 -14.36
CA LEU A 74 -15.09 -5.56 -13.63
C LEU A 74 -15.03 -6.81 -14.51
N HIS A 75 -16.10 -7.10 -15.25
CA HIS A 75 -16.13 -8.27 -16.14
C HIS A 75 -15.12 -8.16 -17.29
N SER A 76 -14.89 -6.94 -17.80
CA SER A 76 -13.87 -6.72 -18.82
C SER A 76 -12.46 -6.90 -18.25
N LEU A 77 -12.21 -6.39 -17.04
CA LEU A 77 -10.94 -6.50 -16.36
C LEU A 77 -10.55 -7.97 -16.18
N LEU A 78 -11.46 -8.79 -15.64
CA LEU A 78 -11.21 -10.21 -15.39
C LEU A 78 -11.08 -11.05 -16.66
N ARG A 79 -11.45 -10.53 -17.84
CA ARG A 79 -11.28 -11.19 -19.13
C ARG A 79 -10.01 -10.75 -19.87
N ASN A 80 -9.56 -9.53 -19.65
CA ASN A 80 -8.42 -8.95 -20.38
C ASN A 80 -7.11 -9.28 -19.66
N ALA A 81 -6.21 -9.99 -20.36
CA ALA A 81 -4.84 -10.17 -19.90
C ALA A 81 -3.98 -8.97 -20.32
N PRO A 82 -3.00 -8.55 -19.50
CA PRO A 82 -2.01 -7.58 -19.93
C PRO A 82 -1.09 -8.22 -20.99
N ALA A 83 -0.56 -7.40 -21.89
CA ALA A 83 0.34 -7.87 -22.94
C ALA A 83 1.69 -8.39 -22.38
N SER A 84 2.17 -7.80 -21.29
CA SER A 84 3.40 -8.19 -20.60
C SER A 84 3.29 -7.93 -19.10
N LEU A 85 4.11 -8.62 -18.31
CA LEU A 85 4.28 -8.29 -16.90
C LEU A 85 5.07 -6.98 -16.73
N SER A 86 4.72 -6.19 -15.72
CA SER A 86 5.54 -5.06 -15.25
C SER A 86 6.91 -5.55 -14.80
N HIS A 87 7.92 -4.69 -14.84
CA HIS A 87 9.17 -4.97 -14.14
C HIS A 87 8.90 -4.98 -12.62
N LEU A 88 9.31 -6.02 -11.90
CA LEU A 88 9.23 -6.06 -10.43
C LEU A 88 10.63 -5.95 -9.84
N ALA A 89 10.92 -4.80 -9.25
CA ALA A 89 12.18 -4.52 -8.57
C ALA A 89 12.03 -4.74 -7.06
N VAL A 90 12.75 -5.70 -6.50
CA VAL A 90 12.78 -5.92 -5.04
C VAL A 90 13.85 -5.04 -4.40
N VAL A 91 13.42 -4.10 -3.56
CA VAL A 91 14.28 -3.15 -2.87
C VAL A 91 14.40 -3.57 -1.41
N GLN A 92 15.57 -4.05 -1.00
CA GLN A 92 15.84 -4.47 0.37
C GLN A 92 16.54 -3.35 1.15
N LEU A 93 15.91 -2.89 2.22
CA LEU A 93 16.41 -1.86 3.12
C LEU A 93 16.93 -2.47 4.44
N PRO A 94 17.89 -1.81 5.12
CA PRO A 94 18.37 -2.26 6.42
C PRO A 94 17.29 -2.21 7.50
N HIS A 95 16.30 -1.33 7.35
CA HIS A 95 15.11 -1.18 8.18
C HIS A 95 13.99 -0.59 7.32
N GLN A 96 12.73 -0.74 7.75
CA GLN A 96 11.64 -0.02 7.09
C GLN A 96 11.90 1.48 7.21
N SER A 97 11.61 2.23 6.15
CA SER A 97 11.93 3.66 6.05
C SER A 97 10.82 4.40 5.31
N THR A 98 10.60 5.65 5.70
CA THR A 98 9.75 6.61 4.97
C THR A 98 10.57 7.67 4.25
N ASP A 99 11.83 7.34 3.92
CA ASP A 99 12.69 8.18 3.08
C ASP A 99 11.99 8.58 1.78
N ILE A 100 12.28 9.81 1.33
CA ILE A 100 11.69 10.45 0.15
C ILE A 100 11.76 9.55 -1.10
N ALA A 101 12.84 8.76 -1.25
CA ALA A 101 13.03 7.84 -2.37
C ALA A 101 11.91 6.78 -2.50
N TYR A 102 11.16 6.50 -1.42
CA TYR A 102 10.11 5.49 -1.38
C TYR A 102 8.70 6.08 -1.32
N LEU A 103 8.55 7.40 -1.36
CA LEU A 103 7.26 8.09 -1.26
C LEU A 103 6.53 8.27 -2.60
N GLY A 104 7.02 7.64 -3.68
CA GLY A 104 6.41 7.70 -5.01
C GLY A 104 6.83 8.90 -5.86
N LEU A 105 7.81 9.68 -5.41
CA LEU A 105 8.35 10.83 -6.15
C LEU A 105 9.44 10.40 -7.15
N PRO A 106 9.63 11.12 -8.28
CA PRO A 106 8.93 12.34 -8.68
C PRO A 106 7.60 12.10 -9.41
N ASP A 107 7.40 10.94 -10.02
CA ASP A 107 6.27 10.69 -10.94
C ASP A 107 5.69 9.27 -10.86
N GLY A 108 5.91 8.59 -9.73
CA GLY A 108 5.28 7.34 -9.38
C GLY A 108 4.13 7.53 -8.38
N ALA A 109 3.84 6.48 -7.63
CA ALA A 109 2.91 6.51 -6.50
C ALA A 109 3.37 5.54 -5.39
N CYS A 110 2.90 5.75 -4.16
CA CYS A 110 3.21 4.90 -3.01
C CYS A 110 1.94 4.27 -2.44
N VAL A 111 1.95 2.96 -2.22
CA VAL A 111 0.85 2.23 -1.59
C VAL A 111 0.82 2.50 -0.09
N ILE A 112 -0.36 2.89 0.39
CA ILE A 112 -0.69 2.95 1.81
C ILE A 112 -1.57 1.74 2.12
N SER A 113 -1.01 0.81 2.89
CA SER A 113 -1.69 -0.39 3.36
C SER A 113 -2.69 0.00 4.44
N ALA A 114 -3.85 0.44 3.99
CA ALA A 114 -4.84 1.09 4.83
C ALA A 114 -5.73 0.08 5.57
N ASN A 115 -6.28 0.47 6.70
CA ASN A 115 -7.56 -0.08 7.17
C ASN A 115 -8.70 0.44 6.26
N LYS A 116 -9.79 -0.33 6.15
CA LYS A 116 -11.00 0.14 5.44
C LYS A 116 -11.51 1.46 6.02
N CYS A 117 -11.36 1.66 7.32
CA CYS A 117 -11.62 2.89 8.04
C CYS A 117 -10.30 3.59 8.35
N VAL A 118 -9.80 4.40 7.41
CA VAL A 118 -8.55 5.16 7.56
C VAL A 118 -8.58 5.93 8.89
N GLY A 119 -7.53 5.82 9.68
CA GLY A 119 -7.55 6.27 11.06
C GLY A 119 -6.19 6.71 11.59
N PHE A 120 -6.24 7.42 12.71
CA PHE A 120 -5.04 7.67 13.50
C PHE A 120 -4.83 6.51 14.47
N GLY A 121 -3.65 5.94 14.45
CA GLY A 121 -3.19 5.01 15.48
C GLY A 121 -1.80 5.38 15.98
N ALA A 122 -1.34 4.64 16.98
CA ALA A 122 -0.11 4.93 17.72
C ALA A 122 0.84 3.73 17.75
N THR A 123 0.62 2.77 16.86
CA THR A 123 1.26 1.45 16.84
C THR A 123 2.36 1.36 15.78
N GLY A 124 2.66 2.43 15.05
CA GLY A 124 3.74 2.41 14.06
C GLY A 124 3.46 1.49 12.86
N THR A 125 2.19 1.27 12.51
CA THR A 125 1.84 0.54 11.27
C THR A 125 2.19 1.35 10.04
N GLN A 126 2.19 0.73 8.86
CA GLN A 126 2.63 1.39 7.62
C GLN A 126 1.73 2.59 7.27
N GLU A 127 0.41 2.47 7.43
CA GLU A 127 -0.54 3.58 7.29
C GLU A 127 -0.22 4.71 8.27
N GLU A 128 -0.12 4.38 9.56
CA GLU A 128 0.13 5.37 10.62
C GLU A 128 1.45 6.11 10.44
N LEU A 129 2.51 5.41 10.00
CA LEU A 129 3.80 6.04 9.69
C LEU A 129 3.68 7.03 8.53
N GLN A 130 3.06 6.62 7.42
CA GLN A 130 2.94 7.46 6.22
C GLN A 130 2.02 8.67 6.42
N VAL A 131 0.88 8.46 7.09
CA VAL A 131 -0.04 9.53 7.48
C VAL A 131 0.63 10.42 8.51
N GLY A 132 1.18 9.85 9.58
CA GLY A 132 1.75 10.57 10.73
C GLY A 132 2.84 11.56 10.37
N ILE A 133 3.71 11.24 9.41
CA ILE A 133 4.75 12.18 8.92
C ILE A 133 4.21 13.30 8.02
N SER A 134 2.97 13.21 7.54
CA SER A 134 2.36 14.10 6.54
C SER A 134 1.09 14.77 7.07
N PRO A 135 1.18 15.87 7.85
CA PRO A 135 0.01 16.50 8.47
C PRO A 135 -1.12 16.90 7.51
N GLU A 136 -0.78 17.23 6.27
CA GLU A 136 -1.75 17.55 5.21
C GLU A 136 -2.61 16.35 4.79
N ALA A 137 -2.20 15.11 5.13
CA ALA A 137 -3.00 13.90 4.87
C ALA A 137 -4.06 13.65 5.95
N TYR A 138 -3.95 14.27 7.14
CA TYR A 138 -4.86 14.03 8.28
C TYR A 138 -6.36 14.21 7.97
N PRO A 139 -6.79 15.15 7.11
CA PRO A 139 -8.20 15.30 6.73
C PRO A 139 -8.84 14.03 6.15
N VAL A 140 -8.04 13.05 5.71
CA VAL A 140 -8.55 11.75 5.23
C VAL A 140 -9.55 11.10 6.18
N THR A 141 -9.32 11.17 7.48
CA THR A 141 -10.19 10.55 8.50
C THR A 141 -11.58 11.20 8.58
N LEU A 142 -11.71 12.44 8.11
CA LEU A 142 -12.96 13.18 8.05
C LEU A 142 -13.64 13.03 6.69
N LEU A 143 -12.85 12.97 5.62
CA LEU A 143 -13.33 13.00 4.24
C LEU A 143 -13.67 11.62 3.67
N ALA A 144 -12.99 10.56 4.11
CA ALA A 144 -13.12 9.23 3.54
C ALA A 144 -14.09 8.36 4.35
N PRO A 145 -15.22 7.90 3.78
CA PRO A 145 -16.02 6.85 4.39
C PRO A 145 -15.25 5.52 4.40
N PRO A 146 -15.72 4.50 5.16
CA PRO A 146 -15.19 3.15 5.07
C PRO A 146 -15.10 2.69 3.61
N LEU A 147 -13.89 2.31 3.20
CA LEU A 147 -13.61 1.88 1.83
C LEU A 147 -14.40 0.61 1.51
N LYS A 148 -15.17 0.67 0.43
CA LYS A 148 -15.84 -0.52 -0.14
C LYS A 148 -14.85 -1.37 -0.92
N ASP A 149 -15.18 -2.63 -1.20
CA ASP A 149 -14.28 -3.57 -1.90
C ASP A 149 -13.71 -3.10 -3.24
N ARG A 150 -14.44 -2.24 -3.95
CA ARG A 150 -14.03 -1.67 -5.25
C ARG A 150 -13.56 -0.22 -5.18
N GLN A 151 -13.43 0.32 -3.97
CA GLN A 151 -13.15 1.72 -3.73
C GLN A 151 -11.75 1.89 -3.16
N VAL A 152 -11.06 2.93 -3.63
CA VAL A 152 -9.76 3.36 -3.10
C VAL A 152 -9.82 4.86 -2.84
N LEU A 153 -8.90 5.34 -2.02
CA LEU A 153 -8.70 6.76 -1.83
C LEU A 153 -7.29 7.15 -2.31
N ILE A 154 -7.24 8.23 -3.08
CA ILE A 154 -6.00 8.83 -3.54
C ILE A 154 -5.81 10.15 -2.81
N CYS A 155 -4.65 10.33 -2.20
CA CYS A 155 -4.23 11.60 -1.63
C CYS A 155 -3.00 12.09 -2.41
N GLN A 156 -3.08 13.29 -2.96
CA GLN A 156 -2.03 13.89 -3.76
C GLN A 156 -1.58 15.23 -3.18
N GLY A 157 -0.28 15.49 -3.25
CA GLY A 157 0.28 16.81 -3.00
C GLY A 157 0.86 16.96 -1.59
N VAL A 158 0.64 15.98 -0.71
CA VAL A 158 0.97 16.11 0.71
C VAL A 158 2.47 16.05 0.97
N GLU A 159 2.98 17.05 1.68
CA GLU A 159 4.38 17.12 2.11
C GLU A 159 4.61 16.24 3.35
N ALA A 160 5.73 15.50 3.36
CA ALA A 160 6.23 14.87 4.59
C ALA A 160 7.13 15.86 5.34
N MET A 161 6.91 16.02 6.65
CA MET A 161 7.67 16.94 7.50
C MET A 161 8.91 16.28 8.12
N VAL A 162 8.86 14.96 8.28
CA VAL A 162 9.91 14.13 8.86
C VAL A 162 10.00 12.81 8.12
N THR A 163 11.11 12.11 8.30
CA THR A 163 11.25 10.68 7.95
C THR A 163 11.29 9.84 9.24
N THR A 164 10.97 8.57 9.09
CA THR A 164 11.00 7.57 10.15
C THR A 164 11.75 6.34 9.68
N LYS A 165 12.33 5.62 10.64
CA LYS A 165 12.90 4.29 10.45
C LYS A 165 12.28 3.30 11.40
N GLY A 166 12.34 2.02 11.03
CA GLY A 166 11.74 0.93 11.80
C GLY A 166 10.23 0.80 11.56
N HIS A 167 9.65 -0.17 12.25
CA HIS A 167 8.23 -0.54 12.15
C HIS A 167 7.72 -0.93 13.54
N GLY A 168 6.43 -0.71 13.80
CA GLY A 168 5.83 -1.15 15.05
C GLY A 168 6.52 -0.51 16.26
N ARG A 169 6.82 -1.34 17.27
CA ARG A 169 7.53 -0.91 18.49
C ARG A 169 8.92 -0.32 18.26
N TRP A 170 9.51 -0.60 17.09
CA TRP A 170 10.85 -0.14 16.72
C TRP A 170 10.82 1.08 15.81
N ALA A 171 9.65 1.59 15.46
CA ALA A 171 9.55 2.82 14.69
C ALA A 171 10.06 4.01 15.51
N SER A 172 10.87 4.86 14.89
CA SER A 172 11.39 6.08 15.49
C SER A 172 11.49 7.19 14.45
N LEU A 173 11.52 8.43 14.92
CA LEU A 173 11.98 9.58 14.13
C LEU A 173 13.37 9.29 13.56
N ASP A 174 13.58 9.67 12.31
CA ASP A 174 14.88 9.59 11.65
C ASP A 174 15.42 10.99 11.35
N GLU A 175 14.74 11.76 10.49
CA GLU A 175 15.15 13.13 10.15
C GLU A 175 13.98 14.12 10.10
N ILE A 176 14.27 15.40 10.35
CA ILE A 176 13.34 16.52 10.08
C ILE A 176 13.65 17.07 8.69
N LEU A 177 12.64 17.15 7.82
CA LEU A 177 12.76 17.57 6.42
C LEU A 177 12.60 19.07 6.23
N HIS A 178 11.81 19.73 7.08
CA HIS A 178 11.58 21.17 7.00
C HIS A 178 12.89 21.98 7.18
N GLY A 179 13.07 23.02 6.37
CA GLY A 179 14.25 23.88 6.38
C GLY A 179 15.49 23.32 5.65
N ARG A 180 15.44 22.08 5.14
CA ARG A 180 16.50 21.52 4.31
C ARG A 180 16.33 21.93 2.83
N PRO A 181 17.42 22.03 2.05
CA PRO A 181 17.33 22.13 0.60
C PRO A 181 16.56 20.93 0.05
N ARG A 182 15.43 21.18 -0.61
CA ARG A 182 14.64 20.11 -1.24
C ARG A 182 15.44 19.53 -2.42
N PRO A 183 15.55 18.19 -2.55
CA PRO A 183 16.03 17.59 -3.79
C PRO A 183 15.19 18.12 -4.96
N SER A 184 15.81 18.36 -6.11
CA SER A 184 15.08 18.83 -7.31
C SER A 184 13.98 17.87 -7.78
N SER A 185 14.07 16.59 -7.38
CA SER A 185 13.07 15.54 -7.63
C SER A 185 11.91 15.51 -6.62
N ALA A 186 11.96 16.29 -5.54
CA ALA A 186 10.99 16.25 -4.45
C ALA A 186 9.95 17.38 -4.54
N ASP A 187 9.32 17.55 -5.70
CA ASP A 187 8.14 18.40 -5.80
C ASP A 187 6.93 17.64 -5.22
N TRP A 188 6.60 17.95 -3.97
CA TRP A 188 5.53 17.32 -3.20
C TRP A 188 4.15 17.38 -3.89
N ARG A 189 3.91 18.36 -4.78
CA ARG A 189 2.71 18.43 -5.65
C ARG A 189 2.48 17.13 -6.44
N ASN A 190 3.56 16.42 -6.74
CA ASN A 190 3.53 15.17 -7.49
C ASN A 190 3.51 13.93 -6.60
N ARG A 191 3.61 14.05 -5.27
CA ARG A 191 3.49 12.89 -4.37
C ARG A 191 2.07 12.35 -4.43
N VAL A 192 1.96 11.04 -4.61
CA VAL A 192 0.68 10.31 -4.68
C VAL A 192 0.69 9.16 -3.69
N MET A 193 -0.28 9.17 -2.79
CA MET A 193 -0.55 8.11 -1.82
C MET A 193 -1.80 7.33 -2.24
N LEU A 194 -1.66 6.01 -2.38
CA LEU A 194 -2.73 5.10 -2.78
C LEU A 194 -3.24 4.34 -1.55
N PHE A 195 -4.29 4.83 -0.91
CA PHE A 195 -4.93 4.14 0.22
C PHE A 195 -5.81 3.00 -0.31
N MET A 196 -5.40 1.78 0.01
CA MET A 196 -6.11 0.56 -0.35
C MET A 196 -6.05 -0.45 0.80
N ASP A 197 -7.23 -0.90 1.23
CA ASP A 197 -7.40 -1.88 2.29
C ASP A 197 -7.36 -3.31 1.76
N ALA A 198 -6.61 -4.17 2.45
CA ALA A 198 -6.66 -5.62 2.23
C ALA A 198 -7.76 -6.26 3.10
N LEU A 199 -8.16 -7.48 2.76
CA LEU A 199 -9.01 -8.30 3.61
C LEU A 199 -8.28 -8.65 4.93
N GLU A 200 -9.01 -8.61 6.04
CA GLU A 200 -8.56 -9.02 7.38
C GLU A 200 -8.67 -10.55 7.49
N LEU A 201 -7.63 -11.25 7.03
CA LEU A 201 -7.60 -12.71 6.91
C LEU A 201 -7.23 -13.42 8.22
N ASP A 202 -6.71 -12.69 9.19
CA ASP A 202 -6.45 -13.16 10.56
C ASP A 202 -7.74 -13.46 11.34
N LEU A 203 -8.86 -12.86 10.93
CA LEU A 203 -10.19 -13.07 11.52
C LEU A 203 -10.97 -14.21 10.86
N VAL A 204 -10.46 -14.78 9.78
CA VAL A 204 -11.15 -15.83 9.03
C VAL A 204 -10.98 -17.15 9.77
N ASP A 205 -12.10 -17.77 10.14
CA ASP A 205 -12.11 -19.10 10.75
C ASP A 205 -11.52 -20.10 9.76
N SER A 206 -10.36 -20.65 10.12
CA SER A 206 -9.45 -21.31 9.20
C SER A 206 -9.54 -22.84 9.26
N THR A 207 -10.59 -23.40 9.89
CA THR A 207 -10.82 -24.85 9.89
C THR A 207 -11.11 -25.35 8.47
N HIS A 208 -10.09 -25.89 7.79
CA HIS A 208 -10.29 -26.56 6.51
C HIS A 208 -11.00 -27.91 6.73
N PRO A 209 -12.02 -28.26 5.92
CA PRO A 209 -12.72 -29.54 6.03
C PRO A 209 -11.83 -30.78 5.83
N HIS A 210 -10.64 -30.61 5.24
CA HIS A 210 -9.80 -31.70 4.73
C HIS A 210 -8.40 -31.79 5.38
N GLY A 211 -8.09 -30.97 6.38
CA GLY A 211 -6.77 -30.90 7.03
C GLY A 211 -5.69 -30.17 6.20
N GLY A 212 -4.63 -29.69 6.86
CA GLY A 212 -3.56 -28.87 6.26
C GLY A 212 -3.47 -27.46 6.87
N GLU A 213 -2.37 -26.74 6.62
CA GLU A 213 -2.27 -25.31 6.94
C GLU A 213 -3.19 -24.52 5.98
N ASN A 214 -3.89 -23.50 6.47
CA ASN A 214 -4.82 -22.72 5.64
C ASN A 214 -4.08 -21.57 4.94
N ILE A 215 -4.51 -21.25 3.71
CA ILE A 215 -4.13 -20.04 2.99
C ILE A 215 -5.42 -19.26 2.68
N PRO A 216 -5.92 -18.44 3.62
CA PRO A 216 -7.21 -17.77 3.46
C PRO A 216 -7.31 -16.88 2.23
N ASP A 217 -6.18 -16.35 1.72
CA ASP A 217 -6.14 -15.57 0.48
C ASP A 217 -6.74 -16.32 -0.72
N LEU A 218 -6.71 -17.66 -0.70
CA LEU A 218 -7.20 -18.52 -1.79
C LEU A 218 -8.68 -18.90 -1.66
N MET A 219 -9.39 -18.38 -0.65
CA MET A 219 -10.83 -18.59 -0.52
C MET A 219 -11.62 -18.02 -1.73
N PRO A 220 -12.81 -18.58 -2.04
CA PRO A 220 -13.61 -18.13 -3.16
C PRO A 220 -13.87 -16.61 -3.13
N GLY A 221 -13.49 -15.94 -4.22
CA GLY A 221 -13.68 -14.49 -4.40
C GLY A 221 -12.59 -13.60 -3.78
N TYR A 222 -11.77 -14.09 -2.85
CA TYR A 222 -10.79 -13.26 -2.13
C TYR A 222 -9.66 -12.78 -3.05
N LEU A 223 -9.08 -13.69 -3.85
CA LEU A 223 -8.09 -13.34 -4.89
C LEU A 223 -8.59 -12.24 -5.83
N HIS A 224 -9.83 -12.36 -6.29
CA HIS A 224 -10.42 -11.40 -7.23
C HIS A 224 -10.69 -10.05 -6.56
N ARG A 225 -11.18 -10.05 -5.33
CA ARG A 225 -11.40 -8.83 -4.54
C ARG A 225 -10.08 -8.06 -4.39
N GLU A 226 -9.01 -8.74 -3.99
CA GLU A 226 -7.71 -8.10 -3.78
C GLU A 226 -7.06 -7.64 -5.08
N LEU A 227 -7.22 -8.41 -6.18
CA LEU A 227 -6.80 -7.97 -7.51
C LEU A 227 -7.51 -6.69 -7.93
N VAL A 228 -8.84 -6.63 -7.79
CA VAL A 228 -9.64 -5.45 -8.15
C VAL A 228 -9.24 -4.24 -7.30
N LYS A 229 -9.05 -4.43 -6.00
CA LYS A 229 -8.61 -3.37 -5.09
C LYS A 229 -7.26 -2.78 -5.52
N ALA A 230 -6.24 -3.63 -5.71
CA ALA A 230 -4.91 -3.21 -6.14
C ALA A 230 -4.93 -2.58 -7.54
N TYR A 231 -5.67 -3.17 -8.49
CA TYR A 231 -5.80 -2.62 -9.84
C TYR A 231 -6.48 -1.25 -9.84
N THR A 232 -7.53 -1.06 -9.04
CA THR A 232 -8.22 0.23 -8.92
C THR A 232 -7.27 1.32 -8.39
N ALA A 233 -6.42 0.98 -7.43
CA ALA A 233 -5.37 1.88 -6.93
C ALA A 233 -4.34 2.21 -8.02
N PHE A 234 -3.82 1.20 -8.73
CA PHE A 234 -2.72 1.37 -9.68
C PHE A 234 -3.16 2.03 -10.99
N SER A 235 -4.42 1.86 -11.40
CA SER A 235 -5.03 2.51 -12.56
C SER A 235 -5.65 3.88 -12.27
N SER A 236 -5.56 4.36 -11.03
CA SER A 236 -6.17 5.63 -10.58
C SER A 236 -5.76 6.85 -11.40
N HIS A 237 -4.59 6.83 -12.04
CA HIS A 237 -4.16 7.89 -12.96
C HIS A 237 -5.12 8.11 -14.15
N CYS A 238 -5.90 7.10 -14.54
CA CYS A 238 -6.83 7.19 -15.67
C CYS A 238 -8.04 8.07 -15.35
N TYR A 239 -8.32 8.24 -14.07
CA TYR A 239 -9.46 9.00 -13.56
C TYR A 239 -9.06 10.42 -13.13
N ARG A 240 -7.77 10.77 -13.25
CA ARG A 240 -7.25 12.09 -12.90
C ARG A 240 -7.21 12.98 -14.14
N ASN A 241 -7.50 14.27 -13.95
CA ASN A 241 -7.38 15.30 -15.00
C ASN A 241 -5.93 15.48 -15.52
N ILE A 242 -4.95 14.83 -14.88
CA ILE A 242 -3.56 14.78 -15.30
C ILE A 242 -3.32 13.38 -15.87
N GLN A 243 -3.37 13.25 -17.20
CA GLN A 243 -3.23 11.97 -17.94
C GLN A 243 -1.80 11.38 -17.91
N LYS A 244 -1.00 11.62 -16.85
CA LYS A 244 0.34 11.03 -16.75
C LYS A 244 0.27 9.73 -15.97
N ARG A 245 0.65 8.63 -16.62
CA ARG A 245 0.77 7.32 -15.97
C ARG A 245 1.85 7.35 -14.91
N TYR A 246 1.71 6.51 -13.88
CA TYR A 246 2.75 6.30 -12.89
C TYR A 246 3.94 5.62 -13.58
N SER A 247 5.12 6.23 -13.48
CA SER A 247 6.35 5.61 -14.01
C SER A 247 6.72 4.36 -13.21
N PHE A 248 6.36 4.34 -11.92
CA PHE A 248 6.47 3.19 -11.04
C PHE A 248 5.43 3.28 -9.90
N VAL A 249 5.16 2.14 -9.25
CA VAL A 249 4.44 2.09 -7.97
C VAL A 249 5.37 1.50 -6.91
N THR A 250 5.54 2.21 -5.80
CA THR A 250 6.23 1.70 -4.62
C THR A 250 5.22 1.02 -3.70
N THR A 251 5.48 -0.23 -3.34
CA THR A 251 4.65 -1.02 -2.44
C THR A 251 5.49 -1.88 -1.50
N GLY A 252 4.87 -2.78 -0.75
CA GLY A 252 5.51 -3.77 0.09
C GLY A 252 4.53 -4.87 0.50
N LEU A 253 4.63 -5.32 1.76
CA LEU A 253 3.80 -6.37 2.36
C LEU A 253 2.36 -5.93 2.65
N TRP A 254 1.63 -5.50 1.61
CA TRP A 254 0.23 -5.09 1.69
C TRP A 254 -0.66 -6.22 2.25
N GLY A 255 -1.29 -5.96 3.39
CA GLY A 255 -2.19 -6.91 4.06
C GLY A 255 -1.51 -8.15 4.66
N CYS A 256 -0.18 -8.23 4.73
CA CYS A 256 0.50 -9.45 5.20
C CYS A 256 0.93 -9.42 6.67
N GLY A 257 0.81 -8.27 7.33
CA GLY A 257 1.15 -8.07 8.74
C GLY A 257 -0.04 -8.42 9.64
N ALA A 258 -0.64 -7.40 10.24
CA ALA A 258 -1.80 -7.56 11.12
C ALA A 258 -2.98 -8.30 10.46
N PHE A 259 -3.16 -8.15 9.14
CA PHE A 259 -4.28 -8.75 8.40
C PHE A 259 -4.03 -10.20 7.95
N GLY A 260 -2.88 -10.80 8.29
CA GLY A 260 -2.66 -12.24 8.12
C GLY A 260 -2.50 -12.75 6.67
N GLY A 261 -2.44 -11.87 5.67
CA GLY A 261 -2.30 -12.29 4.27
C GLY A 261 -0.97 -12.95 3.92
N ASN A 262 -1.02 -13.90 3.00
CA ASN A 262 0.17 -14.60 2.53
C ASN A 262 1.03 -13.71 1.61
N LYS A 263 2.29 -13.49 2.01
CA LYS A 263 3.24 -12.59 1.30
C LYS A 263 3.44 -12.95 -0.18
N ARG A 264 3.42 -14.24 -0.53
CA ARG A 264 3.66 -14.75 -1.89
C ARG A 264 2.44 -14.51 -2.78
N VAL A 265 1.26 -14.83 -2.26
CA VAL A 265 -0.02 -14.56 -2.92
C VAL A 265 -0.21 -13.05 -3.13
N LYS A 266 -0.03 -12.23 -2.09
CA LYS A 266 -0.14 -10.76 -2.17
C LYS A 266 0.86 -10.14 -3.14
N ALA A 267 2.11 -10.63 -3.20
CA ALA A 267 3.09 -10.14 -4.15
C ALA A 267 2.69 -10.42 -5.60
N MET A 268 2.19 -11.64 -5.90
CA MET A 268 1.69 -11.97 -7.23
C MET A 268 0.46 -11.16 -7.62
N ILE A 269 -0.48 -10.94 -6.70
CA ILE A 269 -1.67 -10.11 -6.94
C ILE A 269 -1.25 -8.67 -7.30
N GLN A 270 -0.37 -8.07 -6.50
CA GLN A 270 0.11 -6.71 -6.76
C GLN A 270 0.89 -6.63 -8.07
N TRP A 271 1.72 -7.63 -8.38
CA TRP A 271 2.45 -7.67 -9.64
C TRP A 271 1.54 -7.77 -10.86
N TYR A 272 0.52 -8.63 -10.78
CA TYR A 272 -0.47 -8.78 -11.84
C TYR A 272 -1.32 -7.50 -11.98
N ALA A 273 -1.78 -6.92 -10.88
CA ALA A 273 -2.51 -5.65 -10.87
C ALA A 273 -1.72 -4.51 -11.53
N ALA A 274 -0.42 -4.40 -11.22
CA ALA A 274 0.47 -3.39 -11.81
C ALA A 274 0.60 -3.59 -13.33
N SER A 275 0.71 -4.84 -13.76
CA SER A 275 0.79 -5.23 -15.17
C SER A 275 -0.50 -4.86 -15.92
N MET A 276 -1.66 -5.17 -15.35
CA MET A 276 -2.97 -4.79 -15.89
C MET A 276 -3.15 -3.28 -15.97
N ALA A 277 -2.64 -2.54 -14.99
CA ALA A 277 -2.69 -1.08 -14.95
C ALA A 277 -1.68 -0.41 -15.89
N ASN A 278 -0.82 -1.18 -16.58
CA ASN A 278 0.28 -0.68 -17.40
C ASN A 278 1.26 0.21 -16.62
N VAL A 279 1.51 -0.13 -15.35
CA VAL A 279 2.58 0.48 -14.56
C VAL A 279 3.90 -0.15 -15.02
N PRO A 280 4.89 0.63 -15.50
CA PRO A 280 6.13 0.06 -16.02
C PRO A 280 6.93 -0.73 -14.97
N GLU A 281 6.98 -0.23 -13.73
CA GLU A 281 7.75 -0.83 -12.65
C GLU A 281 6.98 -0.88 -11.32
N LEU A 282 7.00 -2.05 -10.67
CA LEU A 282 6.58 -2.24 -9.29
C LEU A 282 7.82 -2.34 -8.41
N ARG A 283 8.04 -1.35 -7.54
CA ARG A 283 9.11 -1.35 -6.53
C ARG A 283 8.59 -1.98 -5.25
N TYR A 284 8.98 -3.22 -5.00
CA TYR A 284 8.60 -3.97 -3.81
C TYR A 284 9.61 -3.73 -2.69
N VAL A 285 9.30 -2.80 -1.80
CA VAL A 285 10.20 -2.35 -0.73
C VAL A 285 10.02 -3.22 0.52
N LEU A 286 11.11 -3.78 0.99
CA LEU A 286 11.19 -4.65 2.16
C LEU A 286 12.20 -4.09 3.15
N GLY A 287 11.88 -4.11 4.44
CA GLY A 287 12.70 -3.53 5.49
C GLY A 287 13.16 -4.57 6.51
N GLY A 288 14.45 -4.54 6.83
CA GLY A 288 15.01 -5.34 7.93
C GLY A 288 15.32 -6.79 7.56
N ALA A 289 16.02 -7.46 8.48
CA ALA A 289 16.43 -8.85 8.32
C ALA A 289 15.23 -9.82 8.24
N GLU A 290 14.14 -9.54 8.95
CA GLU A 290 12.93 -10.35 8.99
C GLU A 290 12.22 -10.48 7.63
N GLN A 291 12.42 -9.50 6.74
CA GLN A 291 11.82 -9.49 5.41
C GLN A 291 12.81 -9.89 4.32
N LYS A 292 14.10 -10.02 4.65
CA LYS A 292 15.17 -10.30 3.69
C LYS A 292 15.02 -11.65 3.01
N GLU A 293 14.69 -12.69 3.77
CA GLU A 293 14.51 -14.04 3.23
C GLU A 293 13.43 -14.07 2.14
N PHE A 294 12.26 -13.48 2.44
CA PHE A 294 11.19 -13.32 1.46
C PHE A 294 11.61 -12.45 0.27
N GLY A 295 12.40 -11.39 0.49
CA GLY A 295 12.92 -10.56 -0.60
C GLY A 295 13.85 -11.32 -1.55
N ASP A 296 14.75 -12.14 -1.02
CA ASP A 296 15.65 -12.97 -1.80
C ASP A 296 14.89 -14.09 -2.54
N GLU A 297 13.84 -14.63 -1.92
CA GLU A 297 12.90 -15.55 -2.57
C GLU A 297 12.13 -14.90 -3.72
N LEU A 298 11.53 -13.72 -3.50
CA LEU A 298 10.78 -12.99 -4.51
C LEU A 298 11.68 -12.61 -5.71
N LYS A 299 12.94 -12.22 -5.47
CA LYS A 299 13.92 -11.97 -6.54
C LYS A 299 14.16 -13.20 -7.40
N ARG A 300 14.35 -14.38 -6.77
CA ARG A 300 14.54 -15.65 -7.50
C ARG A 300 13.30 -16.01 -8.31
N PHE A 301 12.12 -15.88 -7.73
CA PHE A 301 10.85 -16.14 -8.40
C PHE A 301 10.66 -15.23 -9.62
N VAL A 302 10.83 -13.91 -9.46
CA VAL A 302 10.69 -12.95 -10.55
C VAL A 302 11.74 -13.17 -11.64
N GLY A 303 12.98 -13.47 -11.26
CA GLY A 303 14.06 -13.79 -12.22
C GLY A 303 13.73 -15.01 -13.06
N TRP A 304 13.27 -16.10 -12.42
CA TRP A 304 12.84 -17.30 -13.12
C TRP A 304 11.67 -16.99 -14.08
N VAL A 305 10.66 -16.27 -13.60
CA VAL A 305 9.50 -15.89 -14.41
C VAL A 305 9.94 -15.04 -15.60
N ALA A 306 10.84 -14.06 -15.43
CA ALA A 306 11.35 -13.23 -16.52
C ALA A 306 12.11 -14.05 -17.59
N GLU A 307 12.93 -15.02 -17.17
CA GLU A 307 13.66 -15.92 -18.08
C GLU A 307 12.72 -16.83 -18.89
N HIS A 308 11.61 -17.27 -18.29
CA HIS A 308 10.68 -18.23 -18.90
C HIS A 308 9.45 -17.57 -19.56
N THR A 309 9.14 -16.30 -19.24
CA THR A 309 8.08 -15.50 -19.89
C THR A 309 8.50 -14.92 -21.23
N GLY A 310 9.79 -14.90 -21.55
CA GLY A 310 10.34 -14.29 -22.76
C GLY A 310 9.93 -14.91 -24.11
N ARG A 311 9.14 -16.01 -24.14
CA ARG A 311 8.63 -16.61 -25.41
C ARG A 311 7.21 -17.21 -25.39
N GLU A 312 6.65 -17.67 -24.25
CA GLU A 312 5.38 -18.46 -24.27
C GLU A 312 4.40 -18.27 -23.08
N LEU A 313 4.79 -17.57 -22.01
CA LEU A 313 3.95 -17.47 -20.82
C LEU A 313 3.12 -16.18 -20.82
N GLU A 314 1.81 -16.32 -21.06
CA GLU A 314 0.85 -15.24 -20.89
C GLU A 314 0.82 -14.78 -19.42
N PRO A 315 0.95 -13.46 -19.13
CA PRO A 315 0.95 -12.92 -17.76
C PRO A 315 -0.20 -13.40 -16.87
N ARG A 316 -1.37 -13.65 -17.48
CA ARG A 316 -2.55 -14.16 -16.81
C ARG A 316 -2.35 -15.55 -16.20
N LYS A 317 -1.51 -16.40 -16.80
CA LYS A 317 -1.27 -17.79 -16.32
C LYS A 317 -0.82 -17.83 -14.86
N LEU A 318 -0.02 -16.86 -14.41
CA LEU A 318 0.41 -16.76 -13.01
C LEU A 318 -0.77 -16.60 -12.06
N PHE A 319 -1.72 -15.72 -12.39
CA PHE A 319 -2.92 -15.49 -11.60
C PHE A 319 -3.87 -16.69 -11.70
N ASP A 320 -4.06 -17.25 -12.89
CA ASP A 320 -4.93 -18.41 -13.11
C ASP A 320 -4.44 -19.66 -12.35
N VAL A 321 -3.12 -19.83 -12.15
CA VAL A 321 -2.58 -20.90 -11.28
C VAL A 321 -3.06 -20.74 -9.84
N LEU A 322 -3.05 -19.52 -9.29
CA LEU A 322 -3.57 -19.27 -7.93
C LEU A 322 -5.08 -19.52 -7.84
N VAL A 323 -5.84 -19.11 -8.87
CA VAL A 323 -7.29 -19.34 -8.93
C VAL A 323 -7.60 -20.83 -9.00
N ARG A 324 -6.86 -21.60 -9.81
CA ARG A 324 -7.00 -23.06 -9.89
C ARG A 324 -6.64 -23.72 -8.57
N LEU A 325 -5.48 -23.39 -7.98
CA LEU A 325 -5.08 -23.91 -6.67
C LEU A 325 -6.16 -23.66 -5.61
N GLY A 326 -6.70 -22.44 -5.53
CA GLY A 326 -7.80 -22.13 -4.61
C GLY A 326 -9.04 -22.98 -4.86
N THR A 327 -9.40 -23.19 -6.13
CA THR A 327 -10.55 -24.04 -6.51
C THR A 327 -10.32 -25.50 -6.12
N ASP A 328 -9.15 -26.05 -6.46
CA ASP A 328 -8.81 -27.44 -6.20
C ASP A 328 -8.73 -27.73 -4.69
N ILE A 329 -8.23 -26.78 -3.89
CA ILE A 329 -8.25 -26.86 -2.42
C ILE A 329 -9.70 -26.94 -1.90
N GLN A 330 -10.60 -26.11 -2.40
CA GLN A 330 -12.00 -26.09 -1.96
C GLN A 330 -12.77 -27.35 -2.38
N ASN A 331 -12.40 -27.95 -3.52
CA ASN A 331 -12.99 -29.20 -3.99
C ASN A 331 -12.38 -30.45 -3.33
N GLY A 332 -11.29 -30.30 -2.55
CA GLY A 332 -10.53 -31.43 -2.02
C GLY A 332 -9.72 -32.19 -3.08
N GLU A 333 -9.48 -31.58 -4.23
CA GLU A 333 -8.74 -32.13 -5.38
C GLU A 333 -7.23 -31.89 -5.27
N SER A 334 -6.80 -30.96 -4.40
CA SER A 334 -5.40 -30.69 -4.12
C SER A 334 -5.11 -30.57 -2.62
N ALA A 335 -3.93 -31.01 -2.20
CA ALA A 335 -3.44 -30.75 -0.85
C ALA A 335 -3.06 -29.27 -0.74
N VAL A 336 -3.36 -28.64 0.40
CA VAL A 336 -2.95 -27.26 0.64
C VAL A 336 -1.41 -27.22 0.74
N PRO A 337 -0.70 -26.52 -0.16
CA PRO A 337 0.74 -26.34 -0.01
C PRO A 337 1.01 -25.55 1.26
N LYS A 338 2.22 -25.65 1.81
CA LYS A 338 2.56 -24.76 2.91
C LYS A 338 2.52 -23.30 2.45
N PRO A 339 2.19 -22.34 3.34
CA PRO A 339 2.17 -20.92 3.03
C PRO A 339 3.49 -20.40 2.42
N ASP A 340 4.62 -21.05 2.69
CA ASP A 340 5.93 -20.73 2.14
C ASP A 340 6.30 -21.45 0.85
N GLU A 341 5.52 -22.44 0.41
CA GLU A 341 5.76 -23.23 -0.80
C GLU A 341 4.97 -22.71 -2.02
N ILE A 342 4.22 -21.61 -1.89
CA ILE A 342 3.36 -21.07 -2.97
C ILE A 342 4.12 -20.76 -4.26
N PHE A 343 5.30 -20.11 -4.18
CA PHE A 343 6.07 -19.84 -5.38
C PHE A 343 6.54 -21.13 -6.06
N GLU A 344 7.00 -22.12 -5.29
CA GLU A 344 7.41 -23.41 -5.85
C GLU A 344 6.24 -24.14 -6.51
N TYR A 345 5.06 -24.12 -5.88
CA TYR A 345 3.84 -24.68 -6.45
C TYR A 345 3.51 -24.02 -7.79
N VAL A 346 3.55 -22.68 -7.83
CA VAL A 346 3.27 -21.93 -9.05
C VAL A 346 4.25 -22.32 -10.14
N LEU A 347 5.56 -22.32 -9.85
CA LEU A 347 6.59 -22.68 -10.82
C LEU A 347 6.45 -24.10 -11.38
N LYS A 348 6.00 -25.07 -10.57
CA LYS A 348 5.72 -26.45 -11.02
C LYS A 348 4.45 -26.57 -11.88
N SER A 349 3.57 -25.57 -11.81
CA SER A 349 2.24 -25.59 -12.44
C SER A 349 2.14 -24.69 -13.69
N LEU A 350 3.22 -23.98 -14.03
CA LEU A 350 3.40 -23.24 -15.29
C LEU A 350 4.01 -24.16 -16.35
#